data_AF-A0A4Q3TDJ5-F1
#
_entry.id   AF-A0A4Q3TDJ5-F1
#
_cell.length_a   1.000
_cell.length_b   1.000
_cell.length_c   1.000
_cell.angle_alpha   90.00
_cell.angle_beta   90.00
_cell.angle_gamma   90.00
#
_symmetry.space_group_name_H-M   'P 1'
#
loop_
_entity.id
_entity.type
_entity.pdbx_description
1 polymer ?
#
loop_
_entity_poly.entity_id
_entity_poly.type
_entity_poly.pdbx_seq_one_letter_code
_entity_poly.pdbx_strand_id
1 'polypeptide(L)'
;PPERDSRLVRTVRVVDGSVTLRMRCAVRHDYARADTRATRVEHDVRFDAPHQPSLRLAAQVPMTIEDDAACATFVLTKGQSVQFVLGGLDDELVQQAVAQLKGTEFARAREIWERKYGTLPKDAAERGRQMRFLASRGFEGEVIRRVLVGAVDEDQ
;
A
#
# COMPACT_ATOMS: atom_id res chain seq x y z
N PRO A 1 -32.36 -6.11 6.78
CA PRO A 1 -31.00 -6.64 7.02
C PRO A 1 -30.01 -5.48 7.00
N PRO A 2 -28.99 -5.41 7.88
CA PRO A 2 -27.89 -4.49 7.62
C PRO A 2 -27.35 -4.83 6.23
N GLU A 3 -27.22 -3.81 5.38
CA GLU A 3 -26.64 -3.96 4.04
C GLU A 3 -25.37 -4.78 4.17
N ARG A 4 -25.27 -5.88 3.43
CA ARG A 4 -24.01 -6.62 3.36
C ARG A 4 -23.00 -5.65 2.77
N ASP A 5 -22.05 -5.21 3.60
CA ASP A 5 -20.88 -4.47 3.14
C ASP A 5 -20.28 -5.24 1.96
N SER A 6 -20.44 -4.65 0.78
CA SER A 6 -20.01 -5.26 -0.46
C SER A 6 -18.49 -5.15 -0.52
N ARG A 7 -17.82 -6.17 0.01
CA ARG A 7 -16.36 -6.27 0.04
C ARG A 7 -15.83 -7.13 -1.10
N LEU A 8 -14.73 -6.68 -1.68
CA LEU A 8 -13.94 -7.42 -2.65
C LEU A 8 -12.56 -7.73 -2.08
N VAL A 9 -12.19 -9.01 -2.04
CA VAL A 9 -10.83 -9.45 -1.71
C VAL A 9 -10.22 -10.13 -2.93
N ARG A 10 -9.03 -9.68 -3.34
CA ARG A 10 -8.26 -10.29 -4.43
C ARG A 10 -6.85 -10.62 -3.98
N THR A 11 -6.54 -11.91 -4.03
CA THR A 11 -5.22 -12.43 -3.71
C THR A 11 -4.57 -12.94 -4.98
N VAL A 12 -3.36 -12.47 -5.26
CA VAL A 12 -2.52 -12.97 -6.34
C VAL A 12 -1.34 -13.68 -5.72
N ARG A 13 -1.05 -14.91 -6.17
CA ARG A 13 0.09 -15.70 -5.74
C ARG A 13 0.86 -16.23 -6.95
N VAL A 14 2.18 -16.18 -6.88
CA VAL A 14 3.04 -16.83 -7.89
C VAL A 14 3.42 -18.22 -7.39
N VAL A 15 2.97 -19.25 -8.11
CA VAL A 15 3.26 -20.66 -7.78
C VAL A 15 4.66 -21.06 -8.22
N ASP A 16 5.11 -20.54 -9.36
CA ASP A 16 6.44 -20.81 -9.89
C ASP A 16 6.94 -19.63 -10.75
N GLY A 17 8.25 -19.45 -10.81
CA GLY A 17 8.89 -18.35 -11.56
C GLY A 17 8.79 -16.96 -10.92
N SER A 18 8.84 -15.92 -11.76
CA SER A 18 8.74 -14.51 -11.40
C SER A 18 7.86 -13.79 -12.41
N VAL A 19 6.93 -12.96 -11.93
CA VAL A 19 5.95 -12.26 -12.78
C VAL A 19 5.84 -10.80 -12.36
N THR A 20 5.90 -9.90 -13.34
CA THR A 20 5.51 -8.49 -13.17
C THR A 20 4.01 -8.35 -13.37
N LEU A 21 3.30 -7.86 -12.37
CA LEU A 21 1.86 -7.61 -12.41
C LEU A 21 1.58 -6.11 -12.39
N ARG A 22 0.56 -5.72 -13.15
CA ARG A 22 -0.07 -4.41 -13.06
C ARG A 22 -1.51 -4.57 -12.55
N MET A 23 -1.83 -3.91 -11.46
CA MET A 23 -3.17 -3.81 -10.89
C MET A 23 -3.74 -2.43 -11.23
N ARG A 24 -5.00 -2.38 -11.67
CA ARG A 24 -5.80 -1.16 -11.78
C ARG A 24 -7.16 -1.40 -11.14
N CYS A 25 -7.52 -0.57 -10.16
CA CYS A 25 -8.82 -0.57 -9.50
C CYS A 25 -9.51 0.77 -9.75
N ALA A 26 -10.54 0.76 -10.58
CA ALA A 26 -11.38 1.93 -10.88
C ALA A 26 -12.77 1.71 -10.27
N VAL A 27 -13.02 2.34 -9.13
CA VAL A 27 -14.32 2.25 -8.45
C VAL A 27 -15.37 3.03 -9.24
N ARG A 28 -16.54 2.44 -9.41
CA ARG A 28 -17.68 3.04 -10.10
C ARG A 28 -18.87 3.15 -9.14
N HIS A 29 -18.93 4.23 -8.36
CA HIS A 29 -20.10 4.48 -7.52
C HIS A 29 -21.34 4.69 -8.39
N ASP A 30 -22.49 4.19 -7.92
CA ASP A 30 -23.78 4.26 -8.62
C ASP A 30 -23.68 3.90 -10.12
N TYR A 31 -23.00 2.79 -10.43
CA TYR A 31 -22.79 2.34 -11.81
C TYR A 31 -22.19 3.42 -12.73
N ALA A 32 -21.22 4.18 -12.20
CA ALA A 32 -20.51 5.28 -12.86
C ALA A 32 -21.34 6.56 -13.10
N ARG A 33 -22.54 6.69 -12.51
CA ARG A 33 -23.31 7.95 -12.54
C ARG A 33 -22.76 8.99 -11.57
N ALA A 34 -22.15 8.53 -10.47
CA ALA A 34 -21.57 9.40 -9.47
C ALA A 34 -20.11 9.73 -9.80
N ASP A 35 -19.73 10.98 -9.57
CA ASP A 35 -18.40 11.49 -9.83
C ASP A 35 -17.43 10.98 -8.74
N THR A 36 -16.77 9.87 -9.04
CA THR A 36 -15.85 9.20 -8.12
C THR A 36 -14.47 9.84 -8.17
N ARG A 37 -13.97 10.26 -7.02
CA ARG A 37 -12.63 10.82 -6.84
C ARG A 37 -11.78 9.86 -6.02
N ALA A 38 -10.57 9.58 -6.50
CA ALA A 38 -9.59 8.83 -5.74
C ALA A 38 -8.64 9.77 -5.01
N THR A 39 -8.43 9.51 -3.72
CA THR A 39 -7.42 10.21 -2.91
C THR A 39 -6.52 9.18 -2.25
N ARG A 40 -5.21 9.38 -2.34
CA ARG A 40 -4.25 8.52 -1.66
C ARG A 40 -4.18 8.94 -0.19
N VAL A 41 -4.39 7.97 0.71
CA VAL A 41 -4.28 8.15 2.15
C VAL A 41 -3.26 7.14 2.64
N GLU A 42 -2.07 7.63 3.00
CA GLU A 42 -0.93 6.77 3.38
C GLU A 42 -0.59 5.74 2.28
N HIS A 43 -0.79 4.45 2.54
CA HIS A 43 -0.55 3.33 1.61
C HIS A 43 -1.82 2.89 0.86
N ASP A 44 -2.96 3.44 1.22
CA ASP A 44 -4.26 3.07 0.70
C ASP A 44 -4.79 4.10 -0.29
N VAL A 45 -5.82 3.70 -1.03
CA VAL A 45 -6.58 4.63 -1.86
C VAL A 45 -8.02 4.66 -1.39
N ARG A 46 -8.49 5.85 -1.03
CA ARG A 46 -9.88 6.16 -0.72
C ARG A 46 -10.59 6.61 -2.00
N PHE A 47 -11.81 6.14 -2.19
CA PHE A 47 -12.69 6.56 -3.26
C PHE A 47 -13.93 7.21 -2.65
N ASP A 48 -14.21 8.43 -3.09
CA ASP A 48 -15.34 9.23 -2.60
C ASP A 48 -16.21 9.68 -3.77
N ALA A 49 -17.52 9.73 -3.57
CA ALA A 49 -18.43 10.39 -4.50
C ALA A 49 -19.58 11.04 -3.70
N PRO A 50 -20.14 12.18 -4.16
CA PRO A 50 -21.25 12.84 -3.48
C PRO A 50 -22.44 11.89 -3.27
N HIS A 51 -22.96 11.86 -2.05
CA HIS A 51 -24.11 11.03 -1.65
C HIS A 51 -23.90 9.51 -1.81
N GLN A 52 -22.66 9.05 -1.93
CA GLN A 52 -22.31 7.64 -2.03
C GLN A 52 -21.44 7.23 -0.84
N PRO A 53 -21.51 5.97 -0.38
CA PRO A 53 -20.62 5.49 0.65
C PRO A 53 -19.17 5.53 0.16
N SER A 54 -18.26 6.02 0.99
CA SER A 54 -16.83 6.00 0.71
C SER A 54 -16.29 4.58 0.74
N LEU A 55 -15.40 4.26 -0.20
CA LEU A 55 -14.71 2.97 -0.26
C LEU A 55 -13.21 3.16 -0.05
N ARG A 56 -12.54 2.13 0.47
CA ARG A 56 -11.07 2.10 0.61
C ARG A 56 -10.52 0.82 0.03
N LEU A 57 -9.47 0.96 -0.79
CA LEU A 57 -8.61 -0.11 -1.24
C LEU A 57 -7.34 -0.13 -0.41
N ALA A 58 -7.10 -1.24 0.29
CA ALA A 58 -5.89 -1.50 1.06
C ALA A 58 -5.04 -2.60 0.40
N ALA A 59 -3.72 -2.39 0.34
CA ALA A 59 -2.78 -3.36 -0.22
C ALA A 59 -1.33 -3.16 0.26
N GLN A 60 -0.56 -4.25 0.33
CA GLN A 60 0.85 -4.25 0.76
C GLN A 60 1.85 -3.77 -0.31
N VAL A 61 1.34 -3.30 -1.44
CA VAL A 61 2.14 -2.77 -2.55
C VAL A 61 1.86 -1.28 -2.70
N PRO A 62 2.89 -0.46 -2.98
CA PRO A 62 2.68 0.96 -3.23
C PRO A 62 1.69 1.19 -4.38
N MET A 63 0.77 2.12 -4.18
CA MET A 63 -0.22 2.52 -5.16
C MET A 63 -0.04 3.97 -5.60
N THR A 64 -0.24 4.21 -6.88
CA THR A 64 -0.40 5.54 -7.49
C THR A 64 -1.86 5.73 -7.91
N ILE A 65 -2.23 6.96 -8.27
CA ILE A 65 -3.55 7.28 -8.81
C ILE A 65 -3.39 7.73 -10.27
N GLU A 66 -4.14 7.09 -11.17
CA GLU A 66 -4.21 7.41 -12.60
C GLU A 66 -5.69 7.41 -13.02
N ASP A 67 -6.21 8.58 -13.44
CA ASP A 67 -7.63 8.77 -13.83
C ASP A 67 -8.63 8.28 -12.79
N ASP A 68 -8.50 8.77 -11.55
CA ASP A 68 -9.31 8.36 -10.39
C ASP A 68 -9.32 6.85 -10.11
N ALA A 69 -8.31 6.12 -10.60
CA ALA A 69 -8.11 4.70 -10.32
C ALA A 69 -6.83 4.46 -9.53
N ALA A 70 -6.89 3.56 -8.55
CA ALA A 70 -5.70 3.07 -7.87
C ALA A 70 -4.93 2.12 -8.80
N CYS A 71 -3.65 2.39 -8.99
CA CYS A 71 -2.76 1.61 -9.84
C CYS A 71 -1.56 1.11 -9.05
N ALA A 72 -1.12 -0.11 -9.30
CA ALA A 72 0.14 -0.64 -8.76
C ALA A 72 0.85 -1.47 -9.81
N THR A 73 2.18 -1.37 -9.86
CA THR A 73 3.04 -2.28 -10.63
C THR A 73 4.07 -2.87 -9.69
N PHE A 74 4.13 -4.20 -9.63
CA PHE A 74 4.98 -4.91 -8.68
C PHE A 74 5.39 -6.27 -9.27
N VAL A 75 6.47 -6.82 -8.75
CA VAL A 75 6.97 -8.14 -9.13
C VAL A 75 6.71 -9.10 -7.98
N LEU A 76 6.19 -10.28 -8.29
CA LEU A 76 6.09 -11.40 -7.37
C LEU A 76 6.98 -12.53 -7.84
N THR A 77 7.72 -13.14 -6.92
CA THR A 77 8.50 -14.36 -7.14
C THR A 77 7.81 -15.58 -6.54
N LYS A 78 8.29 -16.77 -6.86
CA LYS A 78 7.80 -18.05 -6.33
C LYS A 78 7.49 -18.00 -4.83
N GLY A 79 6.26 -18.35 -4.48
CA GLY A 79 5.77 -18.40 -3.10
C GLY A 79 5.27 -17.07 -2.57
N GLN A 80 5.55 -15.94 -3.23
CA GLN A 80 5.04 -14.64 -2.82
C GLN A 80 3.57 -14.45 -3.22
N SER A 81 2.87 -13.67 -2.41
CA SER A 81 1.51 -13.24 -2.69
C SER A 81 1.28 -11.80 -2.29
N VAL A 82 0.31 -11.16 -2.93
CA VAL A 82 -0.24 -9.88 -2.51
C VAL A 82 -1.76 -10.03 -2.37
N GLN A 83 -2.32 -9.31 -1.41
CA GLN A 83 -3.77 -9.18 -1.23
C GLN A 83 -4.19 -7.73 -1.41
N PHE A 84 -5.32 -7.55 -2.09
CA PHE A 84 -6.04 -6.29 -2.26
C PHE A 84 -7.41 -6.44 -1.61
N VAL A 85 -7.74 -5.52 -0.69
CA VAL A 85 -9.03 -5.51 0.01
C VAL A 85 -9.71 -4.19 -0.30
N LEU A 86 -10.89 -4.25 -0.94
CA LEU A 86 -11.74 -3.10 -1.20
C LEU A 86 -13.05 -3.27 -0.42
N GLY A 87 -13.42 -2.27 0.37
CA GLY A 87 -14.69 -2.25 1.11
C GLY A 87 -15.00 -0.87 1.67
N GLY A 88 -16.07 -0.80 2.47
CA GLY A 88 -16.45 0.41 3.21
C GLY A 88 -15.36 0.85 4.18
N LEU A 89 -15.40 2.11 4.60
CA LEU A 89 -14.43 2.65 5.57
C LEU A 89 -14.56 2.00 6.95
N ASP A 90 -15.74 1.50 7.28
CA ASP A 90 -16.13 0.85 8.52
C ASP A 90 -16.04 -0.69 8.45
N ASP A 91 -15.69 -1.26 7.30
CA ASP A 91 -15.49 -2.71 7.16
C ASP A 91 -14.29 -3.15 8.00
N GLU A 92 -14.54 -4.04 8.97
CA GLU A 92 -13.52 -4.54 9.91
C GLU A 92 -12.32 -5.17 9.20
N LEU A 93 -12.51 -5.87 8.09
CA LEU A 93 -11.40 -6.51 7.38
C LEU A 93 -10.58 -5.48 6.60
N VAL A 94 -11.23 -4.44 6.07
CA VAL A 94 -10.50 -3.29 5.52
C VAL A 94 -9.65 -2.68 6.62
N GLN A 95 -10.22 -2.37 7.79
CA GLN A 95 -9.49 -1.80 8.92
C GLN A 95 -8.34 -2.69 9.40
N GLN A 96 -8.55 -4.01 9.49
CA GLN A 96 -7.50 -4.98 9.82
C GLN A 96 -6.40 -5.02 8.76
N ALA A 97 -6.75 -4.98 7.46
CA ALA A 97 -5.77 -4.93 6.39
C ALA A 97 -4.92 -3.65 6.49
N VAL A 98 -5.54 -2.50 6.78
CA VAL A 98 -4.82 -1.24 7.03
C VAL A 98 -3.91 -1.34 8.25
N ALA A 99 -4.38 -1.91 9.37
CA ALA A 99 -3.55 -2.08 10.57
C ALA A 99 -2.33 -2.99 10.32
N GLN A 100 -2.52 -4.10 9.60
CA GLN A 100 -1.42 -5.00 9.21
C GLN A 100 -0.42 -4.31 8.27
N LEU A 101 -0.88 -3.39 7.42
CA LEU A 101 0.01 -2.58 6.59
C LEU A 101 0.96 -1.73 7.43
N LYS A 102 0.43 -1.04 8.43
CA LYS A 102 1.22 -0.21 9.34
C LYS A 102 2.23 -1.05 10.12
N GLY A 103 1.80 -2.20 10.65
CA GLY A 103 2.67 -3.11 11.42
C GLY A 103 3.83 -3.73 10.63
N THR A 104 3.74 -3.80 9.30
CA THR A 104 4.78 -4.40 8.45
C THR A 104 5.60 -3.38 7.66
N GLU A 105 5.34 -2.08 7.84
CA GLU A 105 5.96 -1.02 7.04
C GLU A 105 7.46 -0.90 7.35
N PHE A 106 7.85 -1.02 8.62
CA PHE A 106 9.25 -0.98 9.04
C PHE A 106 10.06 -2.11 8.44
N ALA A 107 9.63 -3.37 8.63
CA ALA A 107 10.28 -4.55 8.08
C ALA A 107 10.45 -4.45 6.55
N ARG A 108 9.43 -3.99 5.82
CA ARG A 108 9.49 -3.80 4.36
C ARG A 108 10.44 -2.68 3.95
N ALA A 109 10.39 -1.53 4.63
CA ALA A 109 11.30 -0.42 4.36
C ALA A 109 12.75 -0.82 4.60
N ARG A 110 12.99 -1.58 5.69
CA ARG A 110 14.29 -2.14 6.03
C ARG A 110 14.79 -3.13 4.98
N GLU A 111 13.97 -4.08 4.53
CA GLU A 111 14.37 -5.04 3.50
C GLU A 111 14.74 -4.34 2.18
N ILE A 112 13.94 -3.36 1.74
CA ILE A 112 14.23 -2.58 0.51
C ILE A 112 15.50 -1.74 0.68
N TRP A 113 15.72 -1.16 1.86
CA TRP A 113 16.91 -0.40 2.19
C TRP A 113 18.17 -1.28 2.26
N GLU A 114 18.09 -2.46 2.90
CA GLU A 114 19.19 -3.41 3.02
C GLU A 114 19.64 -3.90 1.64
N ARG A 115 18.68 -4.21 0.75
CA ARG A 115 18.99 -4.63 -0.63
C ARG A 115 19.72 -3.57 -1.45
N LYS A 116 19.50 -2.27 -1.19
CA LYS A 116 20.09 -1.18 -1.99
C LYS A 116 21.34 -0.58 -1.37
N TYR A 117 21.30 -0.34 -0.06
CA TYR A 117 22.35 0.37 0.66
C TYR A 117 23.05 -0.55 1.66
N GLY A 118 22.30 -1.32 2.46
CA GLY A 118 22.86 -2.28 3.43
C GLY A 118 23.63 -1.66 4.60
N THR A 119 23.91 -0.36 4.57
CA THR A 119 24.69 0.36 5.58
C THR A 119 24.08 1.72 5.88
N LEU A 120 24.13 2.11 7.16
CA LEU A 120 23.64 3.41 7.63
C LEU A 120 24.42 4.55 6.96
N PRO A 121 23.75 5.70 6.69
CA PRO A 121 24.37 6.83 6.03
C PRO A 121 25.49 7.42 6.89
N LYS A 122 26.65 7.68 6.28
CA LYS A 122 27.85 8.19 6.97
C LYS A 122 27.86 9.71 7.09
N ASP A 123 27.13 10.40 6.21
CA ASP A 123 27.03 11.86 6.18
C ASP A 123 25.62 12.35 5.81
N ALA A 124 25.41 13.67 5.89
CA ALA A 124 24.12 14.32 5.61
C ALA A 124 23.68 14.16 4.15
N ALA A 125 24.62 14.13 3.20
CA ALA A 125 24.32 14.00 1.78
C ALA A 125 23.83 12.57 1.46
N GLU A 126 24.46 11.57 2.05
CA GLU A 126 24.07 10.18 1.97
C GLU A 126 22.71 9.95 2.65
N ARG A 127 22.49 10.54 3.84
CA ARG A 127 21.19 10.48 4.52
C ARG A 127 20.07 11.04 3.64
N GLY A 128 20.27 12.21 3.03
CA GLY A 128 19.30 12.80 2.11
C GLY A 128 19.04 11.97 0.84
N ARG A 129 20.03 11.18 0.39
CA ARG A 129 19.88 10.25 -0.73
C ARG A 129 19.06 9.02 -0.34
N GLN A 130 19.38 8.40 0.80
CA GLN A 130 18.67 7.22 1.29
C GLN A 130 17.22 7.56 1.68
N MET A 131 16.98 8.72 2.30
CA MET A 131 15.62 9.22 2.60
C MET A 131 14.77 9.38 1.34
N ARG A 132 15.29 10.08 0.31
CA ARG A 132 14.55 10.28 -0.95
C ARG A 132 14.27 8.96 -1.68
N PHE A 133 15.16 7.98 -1.58
CA PHE A 133 14.93 6.67 -2.13
C PHE A 133 13.75 5.94 -1.47
N LEU A 134 13.68 5.94 -0.14
CA LEU A 134 12.57 5.29 0.55
C LEU A 134 11.26 6.07 0.38
N ALA A 135 11.32 7.40 0.41
CA ALA A 135 10.15 8.25 0.18
C ALA A 135 9.59 8.07 -1.24
N SER A 136 10.44 7.91 -2.26
CA SER A 136 9.98 7.62 -3.62
C SER A 136 9.40 6.22 -3.79
N ARG A 137 9.62 5.32 -2.82
CA ARG A 137 8.97 4.01 -2.72
C ARG A 137 7.71 4.03 -1.85
N GLY A 138 7.32 5.20 -1.36
CA GLY A 138 6.06 5.44 -0.66
C GLY A 138 6.13 5.28 0.85
N PHE A 139 7.30 5.05 1.45
CA PHE A 139 7.45 4.90 2.90
C PHE A 139 7.31 6.22 3.66
N GLU A 140 6.74 6.15 4.86
CA GLU A 140 6.52 7.32 5.70
C GLU A 140 7.80 7.86 6.34
N GLY A 141 7.83 9.17 6.61
CA GLY A 141 9.01 9.84 7.16
C GLY A 141 9.44 9.33 8.53
N GLU A 142 8.52 8.78 9.33
CA GLU A 142 8.84 8.12 10.60
C GLU A 142 9.50 6.76 10.38
N VAL A 143 8.93 5.92 9.53
CA VAL A 143 9.50 4.62 9.15
C VAL A 143 10.88 4.78 8.53
N ILE A 144 11.03 5.74 7.61
CA ILE A 144 12.32 6.10 7.01
C ILE A 144 13.34 6.50 8.09
N ARG A 145 12.94 7.34 9.05
CA ARG A 145 13.83 7.73 10.15
C ARG A 145 14.25 6.52 10.97
N ARG A 146 13.32 5.63 11.34
CA ARG A 146 13.61 4.38 12.09
C ARG A 146 14.62 3.49 11.34
N VAL A 147 14.44 3.29 10.04
CA VAL A 147 15.37 2.49 9.21
C VAL A 147 16.77 3.10 9.19
N LEU A 148 16.87 4.43 9.02
CA LEU A 148 18.15 5.14 8.91
C LEU A 148 18.88 5.37 10.24
N VAL A 149 18.28 5.03 11.38
CA VAL A 149 18.97 4.97 12.67
C VAL A 149 19.29 3.54 13.09
N GLY A 150 18.95 2.55 12.26
CA GLY A 150 19.22 1.13 12.54
C GLY A 150 18.35 0.55 13.63
N ALA A 151 17.16 1.12 13.88
CA ALA A 151 16.20 0.53 14.81
C ALA A 151 15.94 -0.93 14.42
N VAL A 152 15.75 -1.79 15.41
CA VAL A 152 15.14 -3.11 15.19
C VAL A 152 13.63 -2.94 15.24
N ASP A 153 12.89 -3.78 14.53
CA ASP A 153 11.45 -3.87 14.81
C ASP A 153 11.36 -4.50 16.21
N GLU A 154 11.02 -3.68 17.20
CA GLU A 154 10.56 -4.19 18.48
C GLU A 154 9.17 -4.75 18.20
N ASP A 155 9.14 -6.01 17.80
CA ASP A 155 7.96 -6.74 17.40
C ASP A 155 6.94 -6.85 18.55
N GLN A 156 5.65 -6.73 18.13
CA GLN A 156 4.42 -7.29 18.71
C GLN A 156 3.60 -6.44 19.69
#